data_AF-W1J7X6-F1
#
_entry.id   AF-W1J7X6-F1
#
_cell.length_a   1.000
_cell.length_b   1.000
_cell.length_c   1.000
_cell.angle_alpha   90.00
_cell.angle_beta   90.00
_cell.angle_gamma   90.00
#
_symmetry.space_group_name_H-M   'P 1'
#
loop_
_entity.id
_entity.type
_entity.pdbx_description
1 polymer ?
#
loop_
_entity_poly.entity_id
_entity_poly.type
_entity_poly.pdbx_seq_one_letter_code
_entity_poly.pdbx_strand_id
1 'polypeptide(L)'
;MYSLKQKEEKKNPSPRPAQDIVNDEHVITSRIAELRKNFQQTDAQTVRPHIASRPLRTAPFQQTTKTPVASEVSFPASTTTKASVSNTQTPKAIPTSTPMAANGVKKPFTLYRADNRGFEELQKNSPEGFKAWVHLDSEKARKFASVFLGNDNAESLPKHIIDEINKWKKAGTPKLSDLSTFIKYTKDRSTVWVSTAVNTEAGGQSSGAPLYEISMELYEFGVDKGKLVPLPNGRTGNMKPSILLDTQNLEDATIIALNHGPVNDAEISFLTTIPMKNLKPYIR
;
A
#
# COMPACT_ATOMS: atom_id res chain seq x y z
N MET A 1 25.43 88.40 -16.94
CA MET A 1 26.56 87.56 -16.48
C MET A 1 26.58 87.61 -14.96
N TYR A 2 26.01 86.60 -14.30
CA TYR A 2 25.98 86.46 -12.82
C TYR A 2 27.12 85.51 -12.43
N SER A 3 28.10 85.80 -11.57
CA SER A 3 28.20 86.46 -10.25
C SER A 3 28.00 85.53 -9.04
N LEU A 4 29.02 85.57 -8.18
CA LEU A 4 29.08 85.30 -6.72
C LEU A 4 29.32 83.87 -6.18
N LYS A 5 30.57 83.70 -5.72
CA LYS A 5 31.06 83.42 -4.34
C LYS A 5 30.71 82.12 -3.60
N GLN A 6 31.80 81.47 -3.17
CA GLN A 6 32.14 80.90 -1.85
C GLN A 6 31.04 80.22 -1.01
N LYS A 7 31.31 78.96 -0.61
CA LYS A 7 31.34 78.56 0.81
C LYS A 7 31.94 77.16 1.00
N GLU A 8 32.85 77.07 1.98
CA GLU A 8 33.24 75.83 2.67
C GLU A 8 32.07 75.30 3.49
N GLU A 9 31.83 73.99 3.48
CA GLU A 9 31.03 73.34 4.54
C GLU A 9 31.46 71.87 4.75
N LYS A 10 31.94 71.58 5.96
CA LYS A 10 32.11 70.24 6.51
C LYS A 10 30.76 69.52 6.54
N LYS A 11 30.70 68.25 6.13
CA LYS A 11 29.53 67.39 6.41
C LYS A 11 29.95 66.02 6.96
N ASN A 12 29.37 65.74 8.12
CA ASN A 12 29.39 64.50 8.89
C ASN A 12 28.82 63.30 8.11
N PRO A 13 29.19 62.06 8.50
CA PRO A 13 28.64 60.83 7.95
C PRO A 13 27.20 60.57 8.43
N SER A 14 26.38 60.03 7.54
CA SER A 14 25.00 59.58 7.79
C SER A 14 24.94 58.04 7.74
N PRO A 15 24.10 57.38 8.57
CA PRO A 15 24.19 55.95 8.86
C PRO A 15 23.41 55.09 7.86
N ARG A 16 23.86 53.85 7.63
CA ARG A 16 23.06 52.79 7.01
C ARG A 16 22.86 51.62 7.98
N PRO A 17 21.68 50.98 7.96
CA PRO A 17 21.23 50.05 8.98
C PRO A 17 21.91 48.68 8.89
N ALA A 18 22.14 48.10 10.06
CA ALA A 18 22.63 46.74 10.26
C ALA A 18 21.66 45.71 9.69
N GLN A 19 22.21 44.73 8.97
CA GLN A 19 21.53 43.49 8.64
C GLN A 19 21.80 42.49 9.78
N ASP A 20 20.77 42.18 10.56
CA ASP A 20 20.75 41.01 11.42
C ASP A 20 20.59 39.76 10.54
N ILE A 21 21.70 39.03 10.38
CA ILE A 21 21.70 37.63 9.98
C ILE A 21 21.64 36.83 11.29
N VAL A 22 20.46 36.35 11.66
CA VAL A 22 20.31 35.41 12.78
C VAL A 22 20.45 34.00 12.23
N ASN A 23 21.47 33.34 12.74
CA ASN A 23 21.92 31.96 12.52
C ASN A 23 20.81 30.91 12.71
N ASP A 24 20.53 30.13 11.67
CA ASP A 24 19.66 28.95 11.72
C ASP A 24 20.46 27.62 11.71
N GLU A 25 21.79 27.67 11.84
CA GLU A 25 22.65 26.47 11.84
C GLU A 25 22.82 25.80 13.22
N HIS A 26 22.44 26.47 14.32
CA HIS A 26 22.62 25.92 15.67
C HIS A 26 21.49 24.97 16.12
N VAL A 27 20.32 25.00 15.48
CA VAL A 27 19.17 24.16 15.86
C VAL A 27 19.30 22.75 15.28
N ILE A 28 19.81 22.61 14.06
CA ILE A 28 19.96 21.31 13.38
C ILE A 28 21.10 20.49 14.01
N THR A 29 22.19 21.15 14.38
CA THR A 29 23.36 20.48 14.98
C THR A 29 23.06 19.92 16.38
N SER A 30 22.20 20.60 17.16
CA SER A 30 21.82 20.16 18.50
C SER A 30 20.92 18.90 18.48
N ARG A 31 19.98 18.81 17.54
CA ARG A 31 19.11 17.62 17.40
C ARG A 31 19.86 16.36 16.95
N ILE A 32 20.90 16.51 16.12
CA ILE A 32 21.73 15.38 15.67
C ILE A 32 22.67 14.91 16.79
N ALA A 33 23.17 15.80 17.63
CA ALA A 33 23.98 15.44 18.81
C ALA A 33 23.15 14.70 19.88
N GLU A 34 21.88 15.08 20.07
CA GLU A 34 20.98 14.45 21.04
C GLU A 34 20.54 13.03 20.62
N LEU A 35 20.34 12.79 19.31
CA LEU A 35 20.07 11.46 18.77
C LEU A 35 21.27 10.50 18.85
N ARG A 36 22.51 11.01 18.78
CA ARG A 36 23.72 10.18 18.94
C ARG A 36 23.99 9.76 20.39
N LYS A 37 23.54 10.54 21.37
CA LYS A 37 23.67 10.16 22.80
C LYS A 37 22.79 8.99 23.21
N ASN A 38 21.66 8.76 22.51
CA ASN A 38 20.77 7.64 22.79
C ASN A 38 21.21 6.30 22.16
N PHE A 39 22.28 6.31 21.35
CA PHE A 39 22.77 5.12 20.63
C PHE A 39 24.19 4.68 21.02
N GLN A 40 24.80 5.30 22.03
CA GLN A 40 26.07 4.84 22.61
C GLN A 40 25.91 4.54 24.09
N GLN A 41 25.50 3.31 24.37
CA GLN A 41 25.89 2.62 25.59
C GLN A 41 26.14 1.15 25.25
N THR A 42 27.42 0.79 25.14
CA THR A 42 27.93 -0.58 25.12
C THR A 42 28.36 -0.96 26.53
N ASP A 43 27.86 -2.11 26.99
CA ASP A 43 28.63 -3.29 27.43
C ASP A 43 28.11 -4.00 28.68
N ALA A 44 27.95 -5.32 28.48
CA ALA A 44 28.08 -6.41 29.44
C ALA A 44 27.29 -6.33 30.76
N GLN A 45 26.16 -7.04 30.81
CA GLN A 45 25.87 -7.94 31.92
C GLN A 45 24.89 -9.05 31.51
N THR A 46 25.39 -10.27 31.52
CA THR A 46 24.62 -11.51 31.43
C THR A 46 23.73 -11.65 32.65
N VAL A 47 22.43 -11.38 32.51
CA VAL A 47 21.40 -11.85 33.45
C VAL A 47 20.23 -12.39 32.63
N ARG A 48 20.07 -13.72 32.66
CA ARG A 48 18.87 -14.40 32.14
C ARG A 48 17.65 -13.90 32.90
N PRO A 49 16.61 -13.35 32.26
CA PRO A 49 15.32 -13.20 32.92
C PRO A 49 14.63 -14.56 32.96
N HIS A 50 14.45 -15.09 34.17
CA HIS A 50 13.60 -16.23 34.46
C HIS A 50 12.15 -15.80 34.25
N ILE A 51 11.59 -16.06 33.06
CA ILE A 51 10.16 -15.85 32.82
C ILE A 51 9.42 -17.05 33.42
N ALA A 52 8.76 -16.82 34.55
CA ALA A 52 7.78 -17.74 35.10
C ALA A 52 6.64 -17.95 34.09
N SER A 53 6.37 -19.21 33.76
CA SER A 53 5.27 -19.63 32.90
C SER A 53 3.94 -19.19 33.49
N ARG A 54 3.26 -18.25 32.84
CA ARG A 54 1.90 -17.85 33.20
C ARG A 54 0.95 -18.96 32.71
N PRO A 55 0.08 -19.54 33.57
CA PRO A 55 -0.81 -20.61 33.15
C PRO A 55 -1.85 -20.12 32.13
N LEU A 56 -2.00 -20.89 31.05
CA LEU A 56 -3.08 -20.77 30.08
C LEU A 56 -4.43 -20.91 30.81
N ARG A 57 -5.22 -19.85 30.81
CA ARG A 57 -6.63 -19.90 31.23
C ARG A 57 -7.46 -20.24 30.00
N THR A 58 -7.71 -21.52 29.78
CA THR A 58 -8.73 -22.03 28.87
C THR A 58 -10.11 -21.71 29.43
N ALA A 59 -10.84 -20.80 28.78
CA ALA A 59 -12.28 -20.66 28.96
C ALA A 59 -12.97 -21.12 27.66
N PRO A 60 -13.88 -22.09 27.70
CA PRO A 60 -14.61 -22.53 26.52
C PRO A 60 -15.71 -21.50 26.20
N PHE A 61 -15.62 -20.89 25.01
CA PHE A 61 -16.70 -20.05 24.49
C PHE A 61 -17.73 -20.95 23.82
N GLN A 62 -18.90 -21.05 24.41
CA GLN A 62 -20.06 -21.76 23.85
C GLN A 62 -20.63 -20.94 22.68
N GLN A 63 -20.57 -21.48 21.47
CA GLN A 63 -21.36 -20.99 20.34
C GLN A 63 -22.75 -21.63 20.39
N THR A 64 -23.77 -20.80 20.62
CA THR A 64 -25.17 -21.17 20.41
C THR A 64 -25.49 -21.07 18.92
N THR A 65 -25.71 -22.22 18.30
CA THR A 65 -26.22 -22.35 16.94
C THR A 65 -27.71 -21.98 16.92
N LYS A 66 -28.09 -20.98 16.14
CA LYS A 66 -29.48 -20.79 15.69
C LYS A 66 -29.59 -21.06 14.20
N THR A 67 -30.25 -22.17 13.90
CA THR A 67 -30.74 -22.59 12.58
C THR A 67 -31.83 -21.63 12.09
N PRO A 68 -31.89 -21.27 10.80
CA PRO A 68 -33.12 -20.87 10.16
C PRO A 68 -33.76 -22.04 9.41
N VAL A 69 -35.03 -22.24 9.71
CA VAL A 69 -35.98 -23.18 9.12
C VAL A 69 -36.29 -22.78 7.67
N ALA A 70 -36.33 -23.79 6.81
CA ALA A 70 -36.83 -23.72 5.45
C ALA A 70 -38.37 -23.89 5.44
N SER A 71 -39.01 -23.19 4.49
CA SER A 71 -40.29 -23.47 3.81
C SER A 71 -40.78 -22.14 3.23
N GLU A 72 -41.51 -22.00 2.13
CA GLU A 72 -41.77 -22.79 0.91
C GLU A 72 -42.56 -21.83 -0.02
N VAL A 73 -42.40 -22.03 -1.32
CA VAL A 73 -43.12 -21.53 -2.52
C VAL A 73 -44.43 -20.73 -2.35
N SER A 74 -44.56 -19.64 -3.13
CA SER A 74 -45.83 -19.25 -3.78
C SER A 74 -45.59 -18.37 -5.02
N PHE A 75 -45.93 -18.88 -6.21
CA PHE A 75 -46.20 -18.07 -7.42
C PHE A 75 -47.67 -17.60 -7.38
N PRO A 76 -48.05 -16.47 -8.02
CA PRO A 76 -48.60 -16.60 -9.37
C PRO A 76 -48.42 -15.40 -10.31
N ALA A 77 -48.80 -15.68 -11.57
CA ALA A 77 -49.41 -14.79 -12.56
C ALA A 77 -48.51 -14.02 -13.54
N SER A 78 -48.41 -14.61 -14.73
CA SER A 78 -48.14 -13.93 -15.99
C SER A 78 -49.24 -12.94 -16.34
N THR A 79 -48.88 -11.77 -16.88
CA THR A 79 -49.69 -11.07 -17.88
C THR A 79 -48.88 -10.02 -18.62
N THR A 80 -48.93 -10.13 -19.94
CA THR A 80 -48.97 -9.04 -20.94
C THR A 80 -47.72 -8.16 -21.12
N THR A 81 -47.02 -8.35 -22.24
CA THR A 81 -46.26 -7.26 -22.87
C THR A 81 -46.49 -7.28 -24.38
N LYS A 82 -47.19 -6.25 -24.86
CA LYS A 82 -47.31 -5.93 -26.29
C LYS A 82 -46.24 -4.90 -26.66
N ALA A 83 -45.56 -5.21 -27.76
CA ALA A 83 -45.16 -4.35 -28.88
C ALA A 83 -44.31 -3.07 -28.65
N SER A 84 -43.17 -3.10 -29.35
CA SER A 84 -42.67 -2.07 -30.29
C SER A 84 -42.22 -0.73 -29.72
N VAL A 85 -40.96 -0.35 -29.95
CA VAL A 85 -40.59 0.69 -30.95
C VAL A 85 -39.08 0.62 -31.18
N SER A 86 -38.71 0.47 -32.45
CA SER A 86 -37.40 0.67 -33.03
C SER A 86 -36.91 2.11 -32.83
N ASN A 87 -35.65 2.31 -32.44
CA ASN A 87 -35.00 3.60 -32.69
C ASN A 87 -33.56 3.42 -33.17
N THR A 88 -33.38 3.79 -34.43
CA THR A 88 -32.12 3.91 -35.16
C THR A 88 -31.35 5.12 -34.62
N GLN A 89 -30.14 4.91 -34.10
CA GLN A 89 -29.16 5.98 -33.92
C GLN A 89 -27.77 5.53 -34.38
N THR A 90 -27.30 6.19 -35.43
CA THR A 90 -25.89 6.34 -35.80
C THR A 90 -25.62 7.85 -35.81
N PRO A 91 -24.38 8.36 -35.71
CA PRO A 91 -23.15 7.81 -35.15
C PRO A 91 -22.56 8.73 -34.05
N LYS A 92 -21.72 8.22 -33.14
CA LYS A 92 -20.79 9.09 -32.40
C LYS A 92 -19.40 8.51 -32.50
N ALA A 93 -18.53 9.26 -33.18
CA ALA A 93 -17.12 8.94 -33.38
C ALA A 93 -16.48 8.61 -32.03
N ILE A 94 -16.04 7.37 -31.91
CA ILE A 94 -15.14 6.91 -30.86
C ILE A 94 -13.81 7.63 -31.12
N PRO A 95 -13.24 8.37 -30.16
CA PRO A 95 -11.84 8.76 -30.28
C PRO A 95 -11.03 7.47 -30.30
N THR A 96 -10.40 7.19 -31.44
CA THR A 96 -9.39 6.15 -31.59
C THR A 96 -8.30 6.41 -30.57
N SER A 97 -8.39 5.75 -29.41
CA SER A 97 -7.27 5.58 -28.51
C SER A 97 -6.29 4.67 -29.23
N THR A 98 -5.25 5.27 -29.80
CA THR A 98 -4.06 4.56 -30.25
C THR A 98 -3.62 3.62 -29.12
N PRO A 99 -3.60 2.30 -29.32
CA PRO A 99 -3.01 1.40 -28.33
C PRO A 99 -1.51 1.67 -28.34
N MET A 100 -1.01 2.41 -27.34
CA MET A 100 0.41 2.37 -27.01
C MET A 100 0.73 0.93 -26.64
N ALA A 101 1.60 0.30 -27.42
CA ALA A 101 2.09 -1.05 -27.16
C ALA A 101 2.77 -1.09 -25.78
N ALA A 102 2.03 -1.54 -24.78
CA ALA A 102 2.57 -1.89 -23.48
C ALA A 102 3.33 -3.21 -23.66
N ASN A 103 4.61 -3.14 -24.02
CA ASN A 103 5.51 -4.30 -23.97
C ASN A 103 5.86 -4.62 -22.51
N GLY A 104 4.85 -4.78 -21.66
CA GLY A 104 5.00 -5.38 -20.35
C GLY A 104 5.29 -6.86 -20.53
N VAL A 105 6.32 -7.36 -19.86
CA VAL A 105 6.60 -8.80 -19.77
C VAL A 105 6.11 -9.27 -18.41
N LYS A 106 5.32 -10.33 -18.39
CA LYS A 106 4.88 -10.97 -17.16
C LYS A 106 6.06 -11.73 -16.55
N LYS A 107 6.26 -11.59 -15.24
CA LYS A 107 7.40 -12.18 -14.52
C LYS A 107 6.92 -13.21 -13.51
N PRO A 108 7.61 -14.35 -13.34
CA PRO A 108 7.33 -15.26 -12.25
C PRO A 108 7.78 -14.66 -10.92
N PHE A 109 6.96 -14.85 -9.89
CA PHE A 109 7.23 -14.52 -8.50
C PHE A 109 7.03 -15.77 -7.64
N THR A 110 8.03 -16.08 -6.83
CA THR A 110 7.95 -17.07 -5.74
C THR A 110 8.05 -16.31 -4.43
N LEU A 111 6.97 -16.35 -3.66
CA LEU A 111 6.82 -15.59 -2.42
C LEU A 111 6.53 -16.54 -1.27
N TYR A 112 6.77 -16.05 -0.06
CA TYR A 112 6.61 -16.82 1.16
C TYR A 112 5.76 -16.08 2.16
N ARG A 113 4.91 -16.82 2.86
CA ARG A 113 4.09 -16.28 3.95
C ARG A 113 4.08 -17.25 5.12
N ALA A 114 4.44 -16.76 6.29
CA ALA A 114 4.19 -17.45 7.54
C ALA A 114 2.75 -17.16 7.98
N ASP A 115 1.97 -18.19 8.30
CA ASP A 115 0.60 -18.05 8.80
C ASP A 115 0.30 -19.17 9.81
N ASN A 116 -0.35 -18.83 10.92
CA ASN A 116 -0.58 -19.77 12.03
C ASN A 116 -1.65 -20.83 11.70
N ARG A 117 -2.46 -20.59 10.66
CA ARG A 117 -3.43 -21.59 10.19
C ARG A 117 -2.67 -22.71 9.48
N GLY A 118 -3.07 -23.96 9.72
CA GLY A 118 -2.60 -25.10 8.93
C GLY A 118 -3.18 -25.10 7.51
N PHE A 119 -2.59 -25.87 6.58
CA PHE A 119 -3.04 -25.84 5.19
C PHE A 119 -4.45 -26.42 5.02
N GLU A 120 -4.78 -27.52 5.70
CA GLU A 120 -6.14 -28.07 5.65
C GLU A 120 -7.15 -27.11 6.29
N GLU A 121 -6.76 -26.42 7.36
CA GLU A 121 -7.58 -25.39 7.99
C GLU A 121 -7.84 -24.22 7.03
N LEU A 122 -6.80 -23.75 6.34
CA LEU A 122 -6.91 -22.69 5.34
C LEU A 122 -7.84 -23.11 4.20
N GLN A 123 -7.71 -24.34 3.70
CA GLN A 123 -8.60 -24.86 2.64
C GLN A 123 -10.05 -24.92 3.09
N LYS A 124 -10.30 -25.32 4.34
CA LYS A 124 -11.65 -25.45 4.89
C LYS A 124 -12.29 -24.10 5.19
N ASN A 125 -11.56 -23.17 5.80
CA ASN A 125 -12.10 -21.93 6.36
C ASN A 125 -11.90 -20.71 5.44
N SER A 126 -11.03 -20.82 4.43
CA SER A 126 -10.74 -19.76 3.46
C SER A 126 -10.42 -20.40 2.09
N PRO A 127 -11.40 -21.09 1.47
CA PRO A 127 -11.19 -21.84 0.22
C PRO A 127 -10.72 -20.96 -0.95
N GLU A 128 -11.01 -19.65 -0.90
CA GLU A 128 -10.52 -18.68 -1.86
C GLU A 128 -9.04 -18.30 -1.69
N GLY A 129 -8.42 -18.61 -0.54
CA GLY A 129 -7.02 -18.34 -0.23
C GLY A 129 -6.84 -17.26 0.85
N PHE A 130 -5.70 -16.55 0.82
CA PHE A 130 -5.40 -15.56 1.84
C PHE A 130 -6.12 -14.23 1.59
N LYS A 131 -6.89 -13.78 2.58
CA LYS A 131 -7.53 -12.47 2.63
C LYS A 131 -6.92 -11.59 3.70
N ALA A 132 -6.94 -10.28 3.45
CA ALA A 132 -6.68 -9.28 4.47
C ALA A 132 -7.78 -9.28 5.55
N TRP A 133 -7.49 -8.69 6.72
CA TRP A 133 -8.49 -8.53 7.79
C TRP A 133 -9.70 -7.71 7.34
N VAL A 134 -9.47 -6.61 6.63
CA VAL A 134 -10.50 -5.86 5.93
C VAL A 134 -10.37 -6.16 4.44
N HIS A 135 -11.25 -7.02 3.94
CA HIS A 135 -11.16 -7.49 2.56
C HIS A 135 -11.58 -6.39 1.56
N LEU A 136 -10.71 -6.12 0.59
CA LEU A 136 -11.06 -5.41 -0.64
C LEU A 136 -11.27 -6.43 -1.75
N ASP A 137 -12.45 -6.43 -2.35
CA ASP A 137 -12.67 -7.06 -3.65
C ASP A 137 -11.82 -6.36 -4.74
N SER A 138 -11.72 -6.97 -5.92
CA SER A 138 -10.89 -6.42 -6.99
C SER A 138 -11.33 -5.01 -7.42
N GLU A 139 -12.62 -4.68 -7.35
CA GLU A 139 -13.12 -3.34 -7.68
C GLU A 139 -12.61 -2.29 -6.69
N LYS A 140 -12.76 -2.52 -5.39
CA LYS A 140 -12.23 -1.63 -4.35
C LYS A 140 -10.71 -1.56 -4.35
N ALA A 141 -10.03 -2.68 -4.59
CA ALA A 141 -8.58 -2.70 -4.69
C ALA A 141 -8.09 -1.87 -5.90
N ARG A 142 -8.74 -1.98 -7.06
CA ARG A 142 -8.48 -1.11 -8.22
C ARG A 142 -8.71 0.35 -7.89
N LYS A 143 -9.83 0.66 -7.22
CA LYS A 143 -10.14 2.02 -6.79
C LYS A 143 -9.07 2.58 -5.85
N PHE A 144 -8.66 1.80 -4.86
CA PHE A 144 -7.59 2.19 -3.94
C PHE A 144 -6.25 2.40 -4.66
N ALA A 145 -5.85 1.49 -5.55
CA ALA A 145 -4.63 1.62 -6.34
C ALA A 145 -4.68 2.82 -7.31
N SER A 146 -5.85 3.15 -7.84
CA SER A 146 -6.03 4.26 -8.80
C SER A 146 -5.73 5.63 -8.19
N VAL A 147 -5.78 5.76 -6.86
CA VAL A 147 -5.38 6.99 -6.14
C VAL A 147 -3.95 7.39 -6.47
N PHE A 148 -3.05 6.42 -6.59
CA PHE A 148 -1.64 6.66 -6.92
C PHE A 148 -1.42 7.00 -8.40
N LEU A 149 -2.44 6.77 -9.23
CA LEU A 149 -2.49 7.21 -10.63
C LEU A 149 -3.17 8.57 -10.79
N GLY A 150 -3.51 9.24 -9.68
CA GLY A 150 -4.15 10.55 -9.67
C GLY A 150 -5.67 10.52 -9.71
N ASN A 151 -6.32 9.36 -9.53
CA ASN A 151 -7.77 9.29 -9.41
C ASN A 151 -8.23 9.80 -8.04
N ASP A 152 -9.18 10.73 -8.03
CA ASP A 152 -9.68 11.31 -6.80
C ASP A 152 -10.84 10.55 -6.16
N ASN A 153 -11.47 9.64 -6.89
CA ASN A 153 -12.63 8.91 -6.41
C ASN A 153 -12.22 7.81 -5.42
N ALA A 154 -12.38 8.10 -4.13
CA ALA A 154 -12.16 7.17 -3.02
C ALA A 154 -13.47 6.72 -2.34
N GLU A 155 -14.63 7.04 -2.93
CA GLU A 155 -15.93 6.60 -2.40
C GLU A 155 -15.96 5.07 -2.26
N SER A 156 -16.85 4.51 -1.44
CA SER A 156 -16.98 3.05 -1.21
C SER A 156 -15.76 2.30 -0.65
N LEU A 157 -14.60 2.96 -0.47
CA LEU A 157 -13.48 2.41 0.30
C LEU A 157 -13.79 2.44 1.81
N PRO A 158 -13.18 1.56 2.62
CA PRO A 158 -13.30 1.62 4.07
C PRO A 158 -12.90 3.00 4.61
N LYS A 159 -13.63 3.50 5.61
CA LYS A 159 -13.42 4.86 6.16
C LYS A 159 -11.96 5.16 6.52
N HIS A 160 -11.28 4.22 7.19
CA HIS A 160 -9.89 4.41 7.59
C HIS A 160 -8.93 4.56 6.39
N ILE A 161 -9.22 3.93 5.25
CA ILE A 161 -8.47 4.12 4.01
C ILE A 161 -8.73 5.50 3.42
N ILE A 162 -9.99 5.95 3.41
CA ILE A 162 -10.37 7.29 2.96
C ILE A 162 -9.65 8.36 3.79
N ASP A 163 -9.64 8.21 5.12
CA ASP A 163 -8.99 9.14 6.04
C ASP A 163 -7.48 9.24 5.76
N GLU A 164 -6.80 8.11 5.50
CA GLU A 164 -5.38 8.10 5.17
C GLU A 164 -5.09 8.66 3.76
N ILE A 165 -5.93 8.36 2.75
CA ILE A 165 -5.85 8.97 1.42
C ILE A 165 -5.96 10.50 1.51
N ASN A 166 -6.93 11.00 2.29
CA ASN A 166 -7.13 12.43 2.47
C ASN A 166 -5.92 13.10 3.14
N LYS A 167 -5.25 12.39 4.05
CA LYS A 167 -4.00 12.86 4.67
C LYS A 167 -2.86 12.95 3.65
N TRP A 168 -2.70 11.96 2.77
CA TRP A 168 -1.69 12.03 1.70
C TRP A 168 -1.99 13.17 0.74
N LYS A 169 -3.25 13.33 0.31
CA LYS A 169 -3.68 14.42 -0.58
C LYS A 169 -3.41 15.81 0.00
N LYS A 170 -3.59 15.99 1.31
CA LYS A 170 -3.22 17.24 2.00
C LYS A 170 -1.72 17.53 1.95
N ALA A 171 -0.88 16.50 1.92
CA ALA A 171 0.57 16.62 1.82
C ALA A 171 1.07 16.74 0.37
N GLY A 172 0.22 16.45 -0.62
CA GLY A 172 0.53 16.54 -2.05
C GLY A 172 -0.08 15.38 -2.84
N THR A 173 0.44 15.13 -4.03
CA THR A 173 0.01 13.96 -4.83
C THR A 173 0.42 12.65 -4.12
N PRO A 174 -0.52 11.74 -3.83
CA PRO A 174 -0.20 10.44 -3.23
C PRO A 174 0.82 9.65 -4.06
N LYS A 175 1.79 9.04 -3.38
CA LYS A 175 2.86 8.24 -3.98
C LYS A 175 2.83 6.83 -3.42
N LEU A 176 3.39 5.88 -4.17
CA LEU A 176 3.53 4.50 -3.69
C LEU A 176 4.41 4.37 -2.42
N SER A 177 5.27 5.36 -2.15
CA SER A 177 5.99 5.48 -0.86
C SER A 177 5.08 5.71 0.33
N ASP A 178 3.96 6.40 0.13
CA ASP A 178 2.97 6.66 1.17
C ASP A 178 2.24 5.36 1.51
N LEU A 179 1.85 4.58 0.49
CA LEU A 179 1.29 3.23 0.68
C LEU A 179 2.28 2.29 1.38
N SER A 180 3.54 2.27 0.94
CA SER A 180 4.60 1.48 1.57
C SER A 180 4.73 1.82 3.05
N THR A 181 4.72 3.12 3.39
CA THR A 181 4.81 3.60 4.78
C THR A 181 3.59 3.16 5.58
N PHE A 182 2.39 3.36 5.05
CA PHE A 182 1.15 2.93 5.68
C PHE A 182 1.12 1.42 5.95
N ILE A 183 1.56 0.60 5.00
CA ILE A 183 1.71 -0.85 5.17
C ILE A 183 2.71 -1.20 6.28
N LYS A 184 3.88 -0.54 6.28
CA LYS A 184 4.93 -0.84 7.27
C LYS A 184 4.52 -0.46 8.69
N TYR A 185 3.75 0.61 8.88
CA TYR A 185 3.42 1.13 10.21
C TYR A 185 2.05 0.72 10.74
N THR A 186 1.16 0.16 9.92
CA THR A 186 -0.13 -0.37 10.39
C THR A 186 0.02 -1.83 10.84
N LYS A 187 -0.32 -2.11 12.10
CA LYS A 187 -0.16 -3.44 12.74
C LYS A 187 -1.43 -3.96 13.41
N ASP A 188 -2.54 -3.26 13.27
CA ASP A 188 -3.82 -3.66 13.85
C ASP A 188 -4.65 -4.51 12.86
N ARG A 189 -5.91 -4.82 13.21
CA ARG A 189 -6.82 -5.60 12.36
C ARG A 189 -7.55 -4.76 11.30
N SER A 190 -7.12 -3.52 11.05
CA SER A 190 -7.70 -2.68 9.98
C SER A 190 -7.01 -2.92 8.63
N THR A 191 -5.89 -3.65 8.59
CA THR A 191 -5.12 -3.85 7.36
C THR A 191 -5.95 -4.38 6.20
N VAL A 192 -5.78 -3.78 5.03
CA VAL A 192 -6.42 -4.14 3.77
C VAL A 192 -5.50 -4.93 2.82
N TRP A 193 -4.40 -5.48 3.34
CA TRP A 193 -3.45 -6.26 2.56
C TRP A 193 -3.07 -7.58 3.21
N VAL A 194 -2.51 -8.47 2.40
CA VAL A 194 -1.83 -9.70 2.81
C VAL A 194 -0.35 -9.55 2.53
N SER A 195 0.46 -9.51 3.58
CA SER A 195 1.92 -9.44 3.49
C SER A 195 2.54 -10.79 3.11
N THR A 196 3.52 -10.75 2.22
CA THR A 196 4.37 -11.88 1.81
C THR A 196 5.82 -11.39 1.67
N ALA A 197 6.79 -12.28 1.66
CA ALA A 197 8.20 -11.97 1.48
C ALA A 197 8.76 -12.68 0.24
N VAL A 198 9.83 -12.13 -0.34
CA VAL A 198 10.55 -12.76 -1.46
C VAL A 198 11.50 -13.89 -1.02
N ASN A 199 11.65 -14.11 0.29
CA ASN A 199 12.54 -15.12 0.86
C ASN A 199 11.84 -15.96 1.94
N THR A 200 12.45 -17.10 2.28
CA THR A 200 11.94 -18.07 3.25
C THR A 200 11.98 -17.59 4.70
N GLU A 201 12.66 -16.48 4.98
CA GLU A 201 12.68 -15.87 6.31
C GLU A 201 11.34 -15.24 6.66
N ALA A 202 10.54 -14.87 5.66
CA ALA A 202 9.18 -14.34 5.83
C ALA A 202 9.09 -13.20 6.86
N GLY A 203 10.05 -12.27 6.82
CA GLY A 203 10.14 -11.17 7.78
C GLY A 203 10.45 -11.63 9.22
N GLY A 204 11.18 -12.74 9.37
CA GLY A 204 11.55 -13.32 10.66
C GLY A 204 10.44 -14.11 11.35
N GLN A 205 9.32 -14.38 10.67
CA GLN A 205 8.16 -15.10 11.23
C GLN A 205 8.18 -16.61 10.92
N SER A 206 9.19 -17.05 10.18
CA SER A 206 9.22 -18.37 9.56
C SER A 206 9.57 -19.52 10.54
N SER A 207 10.12 -19.22 11.71
CA SER A 207 10.59 -20.22 12.70
C SER A 207 9.52 -20.73 13.66
N GLY A 208 8.28 -20.23 13.60
CA GLY A 208 7.23 -20.54 14.58
C GLY A 208 5.84 -20.78 14.00
N ALA A 209 5.70 -20.78 12.68
CA ALA A 209 4.41 -20.93 12.00
C ALA A 209 4.58 -21.73 10.70
N PRO A 210 3.52 -22.42 10.23
CA PRO A 210 3.48 -22.95 8.88
C PRO A 210 3.91 -21.92 7.85
N LEU A 211 4.79 -22.34 6.94
CA LEU A 211 5.26 -21.51 5.84
C LEU A 211 4.57 -21.96 4.54
N TYR A 212 4.13 -20.99 3.76
CA TYR A 212 3.48 -21.20 2.48
C TYR A 212 4.34 -20.62 1.38
N GLU A 213 4.54 -21.37 0.31
CA GLU A 213 5.06 -20.86 -0.95
C GLU A 213 3.89 -20.44 -1.83
N ILE A 214 4.03 -19.27 -2.42
CA ILE A 214 3.07 -18.64 -3.32
C ILE A 214 3.76 -18.46 -4.66
N SER A 215 3.25 -19.11 -5.69
CA SER A 215 3.77 -19.01 -7.06
C SER A 215 2.77 -18.33 -7.97
N MET A 216 3.17 -17.23 -8.63
CA MET A 216 2.32 -16.54 -9.60
C MET A 216 3.14 -15.75 -10.62
N GLU A 217 2.50 -15.36 -11.71
CA GLU A 217 3.09 -14.46 -12.69
C GLU A 217 2.40 -13.11 -12.62
N LEU A 218 3.17 -12.01 -12.61
CA LEU A 218 2.66 -10.65 -12.54
C LEU A 218 3.47 -9.71 -13.44
N TYR A 219 2.83 -8.67 -13.93
CA TYR A 219 3.50 -7.51 -14.50
C TYR A 219 3.93 -6.57 -13.38
N GLU A 220 5.07 -5.92 -13.55
CA GLU A 220 5.61 -4.96 -12.59
C GLU A 220 5.67 -3.56 -13.19
N PHE A 221 5.19 -2.56 -12.44
CA PHE A 221 5.05 -1.18 -12.90
C PHE A 221 5.57 -0.19 -11.87
N GLY A 222 6.35 0.78 -12.33
CA GLY A 222 6.51 2.04 -11.62
C GLY A 222 5.30 2.95 -11.88
N VAL A 223 5.25 4.07 -11.15
CA VAL A 223 4.30 5.14 -11.43
C VAL A 223 5.09 6.41 -11.73
N ASP A 224 4.87 6.98 -12.90
CA ASP A 224 5.39 8.29 -13.29
C ASP A 224 4.25 9.17 -13.80
N LYS A 225 4.12 10.38 -13.25
CA LYS A 225 3.09 11.37 -13.62
C LYS A 225 1.67 10.77 -13.73
N GLY A 226 1.30 9.93 -12.75
CA GLY A 226 -0.02 9.28 -12.70
C GLY A 226 -0.22 8.15 -13.71
N LYS A 227 0.83 7.67 -14.37
CA LYS A 227 0.76 6.57 -15.34
C LYS A 227 1.60 5.39 -14.90
N LEU A 228 1.12 4.18 -15.22
CA LEU A 228 1.88 2.95 -15.07
C LEU A 228 3.03 2.94 -16.09
N VAL A 229 4.26 2.71 -15.61
CA VAL A 229 5.46 2.57 -16.43
C VAL A 229 5.98 1.14 -16.27
N PRO A 230 5.99 0.31 -17.33
CA PRO A 230 6.47 -1.07 -17.24
C PRO A 230 7.91 -1.16 -16.73
N LEU A 231 8.16 -2.11 -15.82
CA LEU A 231 9.47 -2.45 -15.28
C LEU A 231 9.80 -3.91 -15.62
N PRO A 232 10.16 -4.24 -16.87
CA PRO A 232 10.43 -5.63 -17.28
C PRO A 232 11.61 -6.26 -16.51
N ASN A 233 12.56 -5.45 -16.06
CA ASN A 233 13.69 -5.89 -15.24
C ASN A 233 13.44 -5.72 -13.73
N GLY A 234 12.22 -5.32 -13.35
CA GLY A 234 11.81 -5.00 -11.99
C GLY A 234 12.41 -3.72 -11.41
N ARG A 235 12.14 -3.50 -10.14
CA ARG A 235 12.69 -2.38 -9.38
C ARG A 235 14.20 -2.48 -9.21
N THR A 236 14.87 -1.34 -9.28
CA THR A 236 16.32 -1.21 -9.11
C THR A 236 16.75 -0.53 -7.81
N GLY A 237 15.81 -0.08 -6.96
CA GLY A 237 16.15 0.66 -5.74
C GLY A 237 15.22 0.37 -4.57
N ASN A 238 15.80 0.30 -3.36
CA ASN A 238 15.10 -0.04 -2.12
C ASN A 238 13.92 0.91 -1.81
N MET A 239 14.10 2.20 -2.11
CA MET A 239 13.12 3.25 -1.80
C MET A 239 12.18 3.58 -2.96
N LYS A 240 12.06 2.70 -3.97
CA LYS A 240 11.22 2.94 -5.16
C LYS A 240 10.11 1.90 -5.31
N PRO A 241 9.03 1.94 -4.48
CA PRO A 241 7.80 1.14 -4.60
C PRO A 241 7.33 0.91 -6.05
N SER A 242 6.93 -0.32 -6.37
CA SER A 242 6.28 -0.68 -7.64
C SER A 242 4.95 -1.38 -7.38
N ILE A 243 4.02 -1.24 -8.32
CA ILE A 243 2.76 -1.98 -8.33
C ILE A 243 2.95 -3.26 -9.14
N LEU A 244 2.37 -4.36 -8.67
CA LEU A 244 2.27 -5.62 -9.40
C LEU A 244 0.82 -5.90 -9.77
N LEU A 245 0.59 -6.31 -11.03
CA LEU A 245 -0.74 -6.60 -11.58
C LEU A 245 -0.74 -7.95 -12.33
N ASP A 246 -1.85 -8.67 -12.35
CA ASP A 246 -2.01 -9.86 -13.19
C ASP A 246 -2.29 -9.55 -14.68
N THR A 247 -2.69 -8.31 -14.97
CA THR A 247 -2.96 -7.76 -16.29
C THR A 247 -2.04 -6.57 -16.61
N GLN A 248 -2.06 -6.07 -17.85
CA GLN A 248 -1.20 -4.95 -18.27
C GLN A 248 -1.70 -3.57 -17.86
N ASN A 249 -2.91 -3.48 -17.30
CA ASN A 249 -3.58 -2.24 -16.95
C ASN A 249 -4.29 -2.40 -15.60
N LEU A 250 -4.62 -1.29 -14.94
CA LEU A 250 -5.23 -1.38 -13.61
C LEU A 250 -6.71 -1.76 -13.70
N GLU A 251 -7.40 -1.34 -14.75
CA GLU A 251 -8.84 -1.44 -14.94
C GLU A 251 -9.33 -2.90 -14.97
N ASP A 252 -8.53 -3.79 -15.55
CA ASP A 252 -8.83 -5.21 -15.71
C ASP A 252 -8.18 -6.08 -14.61
N ALA A 253 -7.34 -5.49 -13.75
CA ALA A 253 -6.56 -6.25 -12.77
C ALA A 253 -7.47 -6.91 -11.73
N THR A 254 -7.22 -8.19 -11.46
CA THR A 254 -7.88 -8.96 -10.40
C THR A 254 -6.96 -9.25 -9.23
N ILE A 255 -5.64 -9.23 -9.48
CA ILE A 255 -4.58 -9.31 -8.48
C ILE A 255 -3.81 -8.00 -8.49
N ILE A 256 -3.74 -7.34 -7.34
CA ILE A 256 -3.04 -6.06 -7.17
C ILE A 256 -2.17 -6.17 -5.93
N ALA A 257 -0.88 -5.89 -6.07
CA ALA A 257 0.05 -5.88 -4.95
C ALA A 257 1.04 -4.71 -5.04
N LEU A 258 1.64 -4.38 -3.91
CA LEU A 258 2.76 -3.46 -3.81
C LEU A 258 4.04 -4.25 -3.53
N ASN A 259 5.06 -4.09 -4.37
CA ASN A 259 6.42 -4.56 -4.10
C ASN A 259 7.23 -3.42 -3.47
N HIS A 260 7.68 -3.58 -2.23
CA HIS A 260 8.32 -2.53 -1.46
C HIS A 260 9.33 -3.05 -0.43
N GLY A 261 10.17 -2.13 0.09
CA GLY A 261 11.28 -2.46 0.98
C GLY A 261 12.60 -2.73 0.25
N PRO A 262 13.62 -3.27 0.95
CA PRO A 262 14.91 -3.60 0.37
C PRO A 262 14.76 -4.61 -0.78
N VAL A 263 15.46 -4.43 -1.90
CA VAL A 263 15.24 -5.27 -3.11
C VAL A 263 15.43 -6.77 -2.85
N ASN A 264 16.40 -7.14 -2.02
CA ASN A 264 16.71 -8.54 -1.70
C ASN A 264 15.95 -9.09 -0.48
N ASP A 265 15.15 -8.26 0.17
CA ASP A 265 14.35 -8.59 1.35
C ASP A 265 12.99 -7.89 1.26
N ALA A 266 12.44 -7.88 0.04
CA ALA A 266 11.24 -7.13 -0.27
C ALA A 266 10.02 -7.82 0.36
N GLU A 267 9.10 -6.98 0.83
CA GLU A 267 7.74 -7.39 1.11
C GLU A 267 6.91 -7.17 -0.16
N ILE A 268 6.08 -8.15 -0.49
CA ILE A 268 5.01 -7.99 -1.48
C ILE A 268 3.67 -8.05 -0.75
N SER A 269 2.98 -6.91 -0.71
CA SER A 269 1.73 -6.75 0.02
C SER A 269 0.57 -6.73 -0.97
N PHE A 270 -0.24 -7.80 -0.96
CA PHE A 270 -1.38 -7.95 -1.85
C PHE A 270 -2.58 -7.17 -1.32
N LEU A 271 -3.12 -6.25 -2.12
CA LEU A 271 -4.35 -5.51 -1.82
C LEU A 271 -5.62 -6.34 -2.11
N THR A 272 -5.46 -7.43 -2.86
CA THR A 272 -6.50 -8.40 -3.23
C THR A 272 -6.23 -9.75 -2.57
N THR A 273 -7.21 -10.67 -2.62
CA THR A 273 -7.03 -12.06 -2.18
C THR A 273 -5.87 -12.73 -2.94
N ILE A 274 -5.01 -13.46 -2.23
CA ILE A 274 -4.05 -14.39 -2.85
C ILE A 274 -4.78 -15.71 -3.08
N PRO A 275 -5.01 -16.15 -4.33
CA PRO A 275 -5.86 -17.30 -4.60
C PRO A 275 -5.28 -18.61 -4.05
N MET A 276 -6.14 -19.48 -3.48
CA MET A 276 -5.72 -20.79 -2.96
C MET A 276 -4.94 -21.63 -3.98
N LYS A 277 -5.31 -21.58 -5.26
CA LYS A 277 -4.63 -22.30 -6.36
C LYS A 277 -3.14 -21.92 -6.53
N ASN A 278 -2.73 -20.77 -6.01
CA ASN A 278 -1.36 -20.28 -6.06
C ASN A 278 -0.55 -20.67 -4.81
N LEU A 279 -1.17 -21.31 -3.82
CA LEU A 279 -0.58 -21.66 -2.54
C LEU A 279 -0.17 -23.13 -2.50
N LYS A 280 0.99 -23.40 -1.90
CA LYS A 280 1.34 -24.73 -1.40
C LYS A 280 2.06 -24.62 -0.06
N PRO A 281 1.96 -25.64 0.81
CA PRO A 281 2.84 -25.73 1.98
C PRO A 281 4.30 -25.74 1.54
N TYR A 282 5.14 -24.99 2.24
CA TYR A 282 6.59 -25.04 2.07
C TYR A 282 7.18 -25.89 3.20
N ILE A 283 7.79 -27.01 2.82
CA ILE A 283 8.51 -27.88 3.73
C ILE A 283 9.98 -27.49 3.64
N ARG A 284 10.58 -27.16 4.80
CA ARG A 284 11.98 -26.77 4.92
C ARG A 284 12.93 -27.94 4.75
#